data_AF-A0A812IWV5-F1
#
_entry.id   AF-A0A812IWV5-F1
#
_cell.length_a   1.000
_cell.length_b   1.000
_cell.length_c   1.000
_cell.angle_alpha   90.00
_cell.angle_beta   90.00
_cell.angle_gamma   90.00
#
_symmetry.space_group_name_H-M   'P 1'
#
loop_
_entity.id
_entity.type
_entity.pdbx_description
1 polymer ?
#
loop_
_entity_poly.entity_id
_entity_poly.type
_entity_poly.pdbx_seq_one_letter_code
_entity_poly.pdbx_strand_id
1 'polypeptide(L)'
;MCDFSTWLSRGWCRTEMWCKILSSRSDVPLVEVSGTDKVDFFVPFRWVDAPVPEGNFTVEADREVCCRITHAALEAKLGQLAGKRKHLNVFRYLSGRYEDFIGTPPATRTPESFASNFHIASLEKSAKQRKGVTAVACAILSGDIGMLRYLARSRAQLDMKMPELWEMALPAGCTALHLAAIKGSRGVEVLEELLILRSDPNACEQNGGSVLCYCQHERAVAGLSFLSSGLGSTEVDASSCRALLLLTCICAPPAVATRLLELRAQAQHFSAGVHKCRLFLSMLWVSIRLKLS
;
A
#
# COMPACT_ATOMS: atom_id res chain seq x y z
N MET A 1 19.96 16.83 -13.32
CA MET A 1 20.28 16.50 -11.92
C MET A 1 19.62 15.17 -11.61
N CYS A 2 20.33 14.22 -10.99
CA CYS A 2 19.77 12.93 -10.57
C CYS A 2 19.56 12.99 -9.06
N ASP A 3 18.32 12.92 -8.62
CA ASP A 3 17.92 12.81 -7.21
C ASP A 3 17.22 11.46 -6.99
N PHE A 4 16.93 11.11 -5.73
CA PHE A 4 16.26 9.84 -5.41
C PHE A 4 14.94 9.65 -6.17
N SER A 5 14.12 10.70 -6.31
CA SER A 5 12.82 10.62 -6.99
C SER A 5 12.98 10.29 -8.48
N THR A 6 13.86 11.01 -9.17
CA THR A 6 14.16 10.77 -10.59
C THR A 6 14.89 9.46 -10.80
N TRP A 7 15.71 8.98 -9.86
CA TRP A 7 16.31 7.65 -9.88
C TRP A 7 15.24 6.56 -9.73
N LEU A 8 14.37 6.65 -8.72
CA LEU A 8 13.32 5.67 -8.44
C LEU A 8 12.27 5.59 -9.57
N SER A 9 12.14 6.62 -10.40
CA SER A 9 11.28 6.57 -11.58
C SER A 9 11.81 5.69 -12.73
N ARG A 10 13.10 5.30 -12.72
CA ARG A 10 13.73 4.57 -13.84
C ARG A 10 13.63 3.06 -13.67
N GLY A 11 13.32 2.34 -14.74
CA GLY A 11 13.13 0.90 -14.74
C GLY A 11 14.32 0.09 -14.23
N TRP A 12 15.53 0.36 -14.75
CA TRP A 12 16.76 -0.29 -14.29
C TRP A 12 17.08 -0.01 -12.81
N CYS A 13 16.89 1.24 -12.37
CA CYS A 13 17.11 1.63 -10.98
C CYS A 13 16.15 0.92 -10.02
N ARG A 14 14.86 0.82 -10.38
CA ARG A 14 13.90 -0.03 -9.65
C ARG A 14 14.37 -1.48 -9.61
N THR A 15 14.86 -2.01 -10.73
CA THR A 15 15.34 -3.40 -10.80
C THR A 15 16.49 -3.65 -9.83
N GLU A 16 17.47 -2.74 -9.78
CA GLU A 16 18.59 -2.79 -8.85
C GLU A 16 18.11 -2.75 -7.39
N MET A 17 17.21 -1.82 -7.04
CA MET A 17 16.58 -1.73 -5.72
C MET A 17 15.89 -3.05 -5.34
N TRP A 18 15.09 -3.60 -6.24
CA TRP A 18 14.36 -4.85 -6.01
C TRP A 18 15.31 -6.03 -5.79
N CYS A 19 16.34 -6.17 -6.63
CA CYS A 19 17.36 -7.20 -6.45
C CYS A 19 18.07 -7.05 -5.11
N LYS A 20 18.37 -5.81 -4.71
CA LYS A 20 19.02 -5.52 -3.45
C LYS A 20 18.17 -5.96 -2.25
N ILE A 21 16.92 -5.52 -2.21
CA ILE A 21 15.99 -5.77 -1.09
C ILE A 21 15.61 -7.25 -1.01
N LEU A 22 15.42 -7.91 -2.15
CA LEU A 22 15.05 -9.33 -2.21
C LEU A 22 16.23 -10.27 -1.99
N SER A 23 17.48 -9.77 -2.04
CA SER A 23 18.66 -10.60 -1.77
C SER A 23 18.62 -11.25 -0.37
N SER A 24 19.44 -12.28 -0.19
CA SER A 24 19.66 -12.89 1.13
C SER A 24 20.49 -12.01 2.06
N ARG A 25 21.14 -10.97 1.53
CA ARG A 25 21.99 -10.01 2.25
C ARG A 25 21.22 -8.73 2.56
N SER A 26 20.27 -8.86 3.49
CA SER A 26 19.41 -7.76 3.95
C SER A 26 20.11 -6.79 4.91
N ASP A 27 21.37 -7.05 5.25
CA ASP A 27 22.19 -6.30 6.22
C ASP A 27 22.86 -5.06 5.63
N VAL A 28 22.89 -4.94 4.31
CA VAL A 28 23.59 -3.84 3.63
C VAL A 28 22.58 -2.76 3.24
N PRO A 29 22.72 -1.52 3.77
CA PRO A 29 21.76 -0.45 3.55
C PRO A 29 21.83 0.11 2.12
N LEU A 30 20.77 0.80 1.71
CA LEU A 30 20.82 1.69 0.55
C LEU A 30 21.33 3.06 0.99
N VAL A 31 22.14 3.69 0.14
CA VAL A 31 22.73 5.00 0.40
C VAL A 31 22.52 5.88 -0.83
N GLU A 32 22.00 7.09 -0.61
CA GLU A 32 21.95 8.14 -1.62
C GLU A 32 23.13 9.07 -1.43
N VAL A 33 23.88 9.33 -2.50
CA VAL A 33 24.93 10.34 -2.52
C VAL A 33 24.41 11.53 -3.33
N SER A 34 24.04 12.61 -2.65
CA SER A 34 23.46 13.81 -3.28
C SER A 34 24.45 14.96 -3.46
N GLY A 35 25.68 14.80 -2.95
CA GLY A 35 26.77 15.77 -3.09
C GLY A 35 28.12 15.17 -2.68
N THR A 36 29.20 15.93 -2.84
CA THR A 36 30.56 15.50 -2.49
C THR A 36 30.76 15.29 -1.00
N ASP A 37 29.91 15.88 -0.16
CA ASP A 37 29.94 15.88 1.29
C ASP A 37 28.62 15.40 1.92
N LYS A 38 27.69 14.89 1.09
CA LYS A 38 26.35 14.49 1.54
C LYS A 38 25.99 13.07 1.13
N VAL A 39 25.87 12.22 2.15
CA VAL A 39 25.34 10.86 2.05
C VAL A 39 24.18 10.69 3.02
N ASP A 40 23.08 10.14 2.51
CA ASP A 40 21.88 9.84 3.28
C ASP A 40 21.64 8.33 3.25
N PHE A 41 21.44 7.71 4.42
CA PHE A 41 21.08 6.30 4.53
C PHE A 41 19.57 6.16 4.36
N PHE A 42 19.16 5.31 3.42
CA PHE A 42 17.76 5.09 3.14
C PHE A 42 17.37 3.66 3.52
N VAL A 43 16.38 3.58 4.41
CA VAL A 43 15.44 2.47 4.34
C VAL A 43 14.49 2.84 3.21
N PRO A 44 14.38 2.06 2.14
CA PRO A 44 13.56 2.41 0.99
C PRO A 44 12.09 2.23 1.39
N PHE A 45 11.58 3.17 2.19
CA PHE A 45 10.21 3.20 2.66
C PHE A 45 9.33 3.21 1.40
N ARG A 46 8.39 2.27 1.33
CA ARG A 46 7.49 2.11 0.17
C ARG A 46 8.16 1.64 -1.14
N TRP A 47 9.30 0.95 -1.09
CA TRP A 47 9.87 0.29 -2.28
C TRP A 47 8.86 -0.62 -3.00
N VAL A 48 7.94 -1.22 -2.24
CA VAL A 48 6.82 -2.03 -2.73
C VAL A 48 5.82 -1.27 -3.60
N ASP A 49 5.86 0.07 -3.58
CA ASP A 49 5.02 0.95 -4.39
C ASP A 49 5.75 1.45 -5.65
N ALA A 50 7.00 1.01 -5.86
CA ALA A 50 7.77 1.26 -7.07
C ALA A 50 8.05 -0.07 -7.81
N PRO A 51 7.02 -0.76 -8.32
CA PRO A 51 7.21 -2.01 -9.05
C PRO A 51 7.97 -1.75 -10.36
N VAL A 52 8.83 -2.70 -10.74
CA VAL A 52 9.69 -2.61 -11.93
C VAL A 52 8.90 -2.42 -13.24
N PRO A 53 7.79 -3.13 -13.48
CA PRO A 53 6.97 -2.96 -14.68
C PRO A 53 6.45 -1.54 -14.90
N GLU A 54 6.41 -0.68 -13.88
CA GLU A 54 5.90 0.70 -13.95
C GLU A 54 7.03 1.73 -14.07
N GLY A 55 8.29 1.30 -14.18
CA GLY A 55 9.42 2.21 -14.38
C GLY A 55 9.44 2.84 -15.78
N ASN A 56 10.09 4.00 -15.89
CA ASN A 56 10.42 4.63 -17.16
C ASN A 56 11.67 3.97 -17.75
N PHE A 57 11.60 3.48 -18.99
CA PHE A 57 12.73 2.86 -19.68
C PHE A 57 13.11 3.73 -20.88
N THR A 58 14.41 4.01 -21.03
CA THR A 58 14.92 4.65 -22.25
C THR A 58 14.82 3.70 -23.44
N VAL A 59 14.98 2.39 -23.19
CA VAL A 59 14.84 1.32 -24.17
C VAL A 59 13.74 0.38 -23.68
N GLU A 60 12.54 0.45 -24.29
CA GLU A 60 11.38 -0.30 -23.80
C GLU A 60 11.56 -1.83 -23.82
N ALA A 61 12.43 -2.37 -24.69
CA ALA A 61 12.77 -3.79 -24.68
C ALA A 61 13.44 -4.25 -23.37
N ASP A 62 14.11 -3.36 -22.65
CA ASP A 62 14.71 -3.67 -21.35
C ASP A 62 13.65 -3.95 -20.28
N ARG A 63 12.41 -3.47 -20.46
CA ARG A 63 11.32 -3.70 -19.52
C ARG A 63 11.10 -5.20 -19.30
N GLU A 64 11.07 -5.99 -20.37
CA GLU A 64 10.92 -7.44 -20.26
C GLU A 64 12.11 -8.07 -19.51
N VAL A 65 13.33 -7.65 -19.82
CA VAL A 65 14.56 -8.15 -19.18
C VAL A 65 14.53 -7.88 -17.68
N CYS A 66 14.25 -6.63 -17.30
CA CYS A 66 14.13 -6.20 -15.91
C CYS A 66 13.02 -6.94 -15.16
N CYS A 67 11.83 -7.09 -15.76
CA CYS A 67 10.74 -7.86 -15.17
C CYS A 67 11.13 -9.33 -14.93
N ARG A 68 11.84 -9.97 -15.87
CA ARG A 68 12.33 -11.36 -15.69
C ARG A 68 13.34 -11.46 -14.54
N ILE A 69 14.26 -10.50 -14.41
CA ILE A 69 15.21 -10.44 -13.30
C ILE A 69 14.47 -10.31 -11.96
N THR A 70 13.52 -9.37 -11.87
CA THR A 70 12.74 -9.15 -10.65
C THR A 70 11.89 -10.36 -10.28
N HIS A 71 11.27 -11.01 -11.26
CA HIS A 71 10.53 -12.25 -11.08
C HIS A 71 11.45 -13.35 -10.49
N ALA A 72 12.62 -13.58 -11.07
CA ALA A 72 13.57 -14.57 -10.55
C ALA A 72 14.04 -14.24 -9.13
N ALA A 73 14.30 -12.97 -8.82
CA ALA A 73 14.68 -12.53 -7.48
C ALA A 73 13.55 -12.73 -6.46
N LEU A 74 12.30 -12.45 -6.86
CA LEU A 74 11.11 -12.63 -6.01
C LEU A 74 10.85 -14.10 -5.72
N GLU A 75 10.92 -14.98 -6.73
CA GLU A 75 10.82 -16.43 -6.56
C GLU A 75 11.89 -16.97 -5.62
N ALA A 76 13.15 -16.57 -5.81
CA ALA A 76 14.24 -16.97 -4.92
C ALA A 76 13.98 -16.52 -3.48
N LYS A 77 13.46 -15.29 -3.28
CA LYS A 77 13.10 -14.79 -1.95
C LYS A 77 11.94 -15.56 -1.34
N LEU A 78 10.88 -15.82 -2.09
CA LEU A 78 9.73 -16.61 -1.63
C LEU A 78 10.15 -18.03 -1.24
N GLY A 79 10.99 -18.69 -2.04
CA GLY A 79 11.55 -20.00 -1.72
C GLY A 79 12.39 -19.99 -0.44
N GLN A 80 13.16 -18.92 -0.18
CA GLN A 80 13.93 -18.78 1.07
C GLN A 80 13.05 -18.55 2.30
N LEU A 81 11.90 -17.89 2.15
CA LEU A 81 10.96 -17.60 3.23
C LEU A 81 10.02 -18.79 3.48
N ALA A 82 9.73 -19.58 2.44
CA ALA A 82 8.94 -20.79 2.51
C ALA A 82 9.52 -21.74 3.58
N GLY A 83 8.64 -22.33 4.39
CA GLY A 83 9.01 -23.22 5.49
C GLY A 83 9.53 -22.55 6.77
N LYS A 84 9.89 -21.26 6.74
CA LYS A 84 10.33 -20.53 7.95
C LYS A 84 9.14 -19.88 8.65
N ARG A 85 8.62 -20.53 9.70
CA ARG A 85 7.46 -20.03 10.47
C ARG A 85 7.59 -18.56 10.91
N LYS A 86 8.77 -18.12 11.31
CA LYS A 86 9.04 -16.72 11.71
C LYS A 86 8.86 -15.69 10.59
N HIS A 87 8.95 -16.12 9.33
CA HIS A 87 8.84 -15.26 8.15
C HIS A 87 7.54 -15.48 7.38
N LEU A 88 6.60 -16.25 7.92
CA LEU A 88 5.36 -16.59 7.22
C LEU A 88 4.53 -15.35 6.84
N ASN A 89 4.53 -14.30 7.67
CA ASN A 89 3.83 -13.06 7.36
C ASN A 89 4.46 -12.33 6.15
N VAL A 90 5.79 -12.24 6.13
CA VAL A 90 6.53 -11.62 5.02
C VAL A 90 6.34 -12.43 3.74
N PHE A 91 6.40 -13.77 3.83
CA PHE A 91 6.08 -14.67 2.72
C PHE A 91 4.69 -14.38 2.16
N ARG A 92 3.65 -14.43 3.01
CA ARG A 92 2.25 -14.19 2.58
C ARG A 92 2.04 -12.79 2.00
N TYR A 93 2.73 -11.78 2.53
CA TYR A 93 2.66 -10.42 1.97
C TYR A 93 3.23 -10.38 0.55
N LEU A 94 4.44 -10.91 0.36
CA LEU A 94 5.11 -10.93 -0.95
C LEU A 94 4.38 -11.82 -1.97
N SER A 95 3.94 -13.01 -1.57
CA SER A 95 3.12 -13.90 -2.40
C SER A 95 1.77 -13.26 -2.74
N GLY A 96 1.23 -12.45 -1.82
CA GLY A 96 -0.05 -11.78 -2.01
C GLY A 96 0.05 -10.72 -3.08
N ARG A 97 1.12 -9.92 -3.07
CA ARG A 97 1.34 -8.86 -4.06
C ARG A 97 2.13 -9.32 -5.28
N TYR A 98 2.27 -10.62 -5.50
CA TYR A 98 3.14 -11.17 -6.53
C TYR A 98 2.82 -10.59 -7.91
N GLU A 99 1.54 -10.63 -8.30
CA GLU A 99 1.06 -10.11 -9.59
C GLU A 99 1.27 -8.60 -9.72
N ASP A 100 1.17 -7.84 -8.63
CA ASP A 100 1.50 -6.41 -8.65
C ASP A 100 2.96 -6.18 -9.07
N PHE A 101 3.87 -6.99 -8.51
CA PHE A 101 5.30 -6.81 -8.64
C PHE A 101 5.83 -7.21 -10.01
N ILE A 102 5.22 -8.22 -10.63
CA ILE A 102 5.55 -8.65 -11.99
C ILE A 102 4.68 -8.01 -13.07
N GLY A 103 3.68 -7.21 -12.68
CA GLY A 103 2.87 -6.44 -13.61
C GLY A 103 1.80 -7.26 -14.34
N THR A 104 1.35 -8.36 -13.74
CA THR A 104 0.28 -9.19 -14.29
C THR A 104 -1.08 -8.83 -13.65
N PRO A 105 -2.20 -9.19 -14.28
CA PRO A 105 -3.51 -9.06 -13.66
C PRO A 105 -3.63 -9.91 -12.38
N PRO A 106 -4.52 -9.53 -11.43
CA PRO A 106 -4.83 -10.34 -10.26
C PRO A 106 -5.21 -11.77 -10.63
N ALA A 107 -4.59 -12.76 -9.98
CA ALA A 107 -4.93 -14.16 -10.21
C ALA A 107 -6.20 -14.54 -9.44
N THR A 108 -7.13 -15.19 -10.15
CA THR A 108 -8.32 -15.81 -9.56
C THR A 108 -7.98 -17.25 -9.20
N ARG A 109 -8.13 -17.62 -7.92
CA ARG A 109 -7.75 -18.95 -7.44
C ARG A 109 -8.95 -19.74 -6.92
N THR A 110 -8.89 -21.07 -7.05
CA THR A 110 -9.80 -21.94 -6.30
C THR A 110 -9.42 -21.92 -4.81
N PRO A 111 -10.34 -22.29 -3.89
CA PRO A 111 -10.03 -22.39 -2.47
C PRO A 111 -8.78 -23.24 -2.16
N GLU A 112 -8.60 -24.36 -2.87
CA GLU A 112 -7.49 -25.29 -2.67
C GLU A 112 -6.17 -24.70 -3.15
N SER A 113 -6.16 -24.13 -4.37
CA SER A 113 -4.99 -23.46 -4.93
C SER A 113 -4.58 -22.25 -4.09
N PHE A 114 -5.55 -21.47 -3.62
CA PHE A 114 -5.32 -20.33 -2.73
C PHE A 114 -4.72 -20.78 -1.39
N ALA A 115 -5.31 -21.78 -0.74
CA ALA A 115 -4.81 -22.29 0.53
C ALA A 115 -3.38 -22.83 0.40
N SER A 116 -3.09 -23.56 -0.69
CA SER A 116 -1.75 -24.05 -1.01
C SER A 116 -0.76 -22.90 -1.21
N ASN A 117 -1.09 -21.92 -2.06
CA ASN A 117 -0.21 -20.79 -2.40
C ASN A 117 0.22 -19.97 -1.17
N PHE A 118 -0.68 -19.80 -0.19
CA PHE A 118 -0.42 -19.00 1.02
C PHE A 118 -0.03 -19.82 2.25
N HIS A 119 0.19 -21.12 2.09
CA HIS A 119 0.48 -22.06 3.17
C HIS A 119 -0.57 -21.95 4.31
N ILE A 120 -1.85 -21.97 3.94
CA ILE A 120 -2.98 -21.92 4.85
C ILE A 120 -3.50 -23.35 5.02
N ALA A 121 -3.40 -23.89 6.23
CA ALA A 121 -3.78 -25.28 6.50
C ALA A 121 -5.27 -25.58 6.27
N SER A 122 -6.14 -24.61 6.52
CA SER A 122 -7.59 -24.70 6.29
C SER A 122 -8.17 -23.29 6.25
N LEU A 123 -9.03 -23.02 5.26
CA LEU A 123 -9.68 -21.73 5.14
C LEU A 123 -10.72 -21.52 6.25
N GLU A 124 -11.39 -22.59 6.69
CA GLU A 124 -12.34 -22.58 7.80
C GLU A 124 -11.66 -22.20 9.11
N LYS A 125 -10.47 -22.76 9.37
CA LYS A 125 -9.65 -22.37 10.53
C LYS A 125 -9.12 -20.95 10.37
N SER A 126 -8.71 -20.56 9.16
CA SER A 126 -8.22 -19.21 8.91
C SER A 126 -9.31 -18.14 9.06
N ALA A 127 -10.58 -18.46 8.83
CA ALA A 127 -11.69 -17.54 9.06
C ALA A 127 -11.77 -17.08 10.54
N LYS A 128 -11.28 -17.91 11.46
CA LYS A 128 -11.21 -17.64 12.90
C LYS A 128 -9.85 -17.10 13.35
N GLN A 129 -8.86 -17.04 12.45
CA GLN A 129 -7.50 -16.61 12.79
C GLN A 129 -7.47 -15.10 13.04
N ARG A 130 -6.95 -14.69 14.21
CA ARG A 130 -6.92 -13.28 14.63
C ARG A 130 -5.53 -12.64 14.65
N LYS A 131 -4.50 -13.34 14.20
CA LYS A 131 -3.10 -12.89 14.27
C LYS A 131 -2.37 -13.19 12.97
N GLY A 132 -1.39 -12.38 12.63
CA GLY A 132 -0.59 -12.56 11.42
C GLY A 132 -1.30 -12.13 10.15
N VAL A 133 -0.69 -12.42 9.00
CA VAL A 133 -1.31 -12.21 7.68
C VAL A 133 -2.31 -13.35 7.44
N THR A 134 -3.61 -13.05 7.53
CA THR A 134 -4.71 -14.01 7.42
C THR A 134 -5.07 -14.33 5.96
N ALA A 135 -5.95 -15.32 5.74
CA ALA A 135 -6.53 -15.59 4.41
C ALA A 135 -7.19 -14.34 3.78
N VAL A 136 -7.91 -13.55 4.59
CA VAL A 136 -8.55 -12.30 4.13
C VAL A 136 -7.50 -11.31 3.65
N ALA A 137 -6.42 -11.12 4.42
CA ALA A 137 -5.32 -10.25 4.00
C ALA A 137 -4.66 -10.75 2.72
N CYS A 138 -4.46 -12.06 2.56
CA CYS A 138 -3.89 -12.64 1.33
C CYS A 138 -4.79 -12.36 0.12
N ALA A 139 -6.11 -12.54 0.24
CA ALA A 139 -7.06 -12.28 -0.84
C ALA A 139 -7.10 -10.80 -1.26
N ILE A 140 -7.00 -9.90 -0.27
CA ILE A 140 -6.90 -8.45 -0.53
C ILE A 140 -5.60 -8.11 -1.24
N LEU A 141 -4.47 -8.65 -0.75
CA LEU A 141 -3.16 -8.41 -1.32
C LEU A 141 -3.06 -8.95 -2.75
N SER A 142 -3.72 -10.07 -3.06
CA SER A 142 -3.75 -10.67 -4.41
C SER A 142 -4.80 -10.09 -5.34
N GLY A 143 -5.65 -9.17 -4.87
CA GLY A 143 -6.76 -8.67 -5.66
C GLY A 143 -7.83 -9.71 -5.99
N ASP A 144 -7.86 -10.84 -5.26
CA ASP A 144 -8.79 -11.93 -5.54
C ASP A 144 -10.14 -11.66 -4.86
N ILE A 145 -10.96 -10.84 -5.53
CA ILE A 145 -12.31 -10.45 -5.08
C ILE A 145 -13.20 -11.69 -4.91
N GLY A 146 -13.05 -12.70 -5.76
CA GLY A 146 -13.79 -13.96 -5.67
C GLY A 146 -13.51 -14.68 -4.35
N MET A 147 -12.23 -14.82 -4.00
CA MET A 147 -11.81 -15.41 -2.73
C MET A 147 -12.20 -14.54 -1.54
N LEU A 148 -12.10 -13.22 -1.65
CA LEU A 148 -12.54 -12.30 -0.59
C LEU A 148 -14.02 -12.49 -0.26
N ARG A 149 -14.89 -12.55 -1.29
CA ARG A 149 -16.32 -12.83 -1.14
C ARG A 149 -16.57 -14.22 -0.55
N TYR A 150 -15.82 -15.23 -0.98
CA TYR A 150 -15.90 -16.58 -0.43
C TYR A 150 -15.61 -16.57 1.08
N LEU A 151 -14.51 -15.97 1.51
CA LEU A 151 -14.11 -15.87 2.91
C LEU A 151 -15.14 -15.09 3.74
N ALA A 152 -15.69 -14.00 3.20
CA ALA A 152 -16.73 -13.22 3.87
C ALA A 152 -18.01 -14.05 4.09
N ARG A 153 -18.45 -14.85 3.10
CA ARG A 153 -19.58 -15.78 3.25
C ARG A 153 -19.33 -16.86 4.30
N SER A 154 -18.08 -17.31 4.44
CA SER A 154 -17.64 -18.19 5.51
C SER A 154 -17.50 -17.50 6.87
N ARG A 155 -17.98 -16.25 7.00
CA ARG A 155 -17.92 -15.42 8.21
C ARG A 155 -16.49 -15.14 8.69
N ALA A 156 -15.53 -15.05 7.77
CA ALA A 156 -14.19 -14.57 8.11
C ALA A 156 -14.26 -13.11 8.57
N GLN A 157 -13.44 -12.78 9.57
CA GLN A 157 -13.39 -11.43 10.14
C GLN A 157 -12.63 -10.46 9.20
N LEU A 158 -13.28 -9.38 8.75
CA LEU A 158 -12.72 -8.41 7.80
C LEU A 158 -12.03 -7.22 8.48
N ASP A 159 -12.43 -6.87 9.69
CA ASP A 159 -11.89 -5.76 10.51
C ASP A 159 -10.59 -6.13 11.27
N MET A 160 -9.95 -7.23 10.86
CA MET A 160 -8.74 -7.71 11.52
C MET A 160 -7.58 -6.72 11.37
N LYS A 161 -6.88 -6.51 12.48
CA LYS A 161 -5.67 -5.70 12.55
C LYS A 161 -4.42 -6.53 12.22
N MET A 162 -3.67 -6.05 11.25
CA MET A 162 -2.45 -6.68 10.76
C MET A 162 -1.28 -6.50 11.73
N PRO A 163 -0.35 -7.46 11.78
CA PRO A 163 0.93 -7.24 12.43
C PRO A 163 1.72 -6.16 11.69
N GLU A 164 2.65 -5.53 12.39
CA GLU A 164 3.66 -4.69 11.76
C GLU A 164 4.53 -5.52 10.80
N LEU A 165 4.79 -5.00 9.60
CA LEU A 165 5.78 -5.52 8.65
C LEU A 165 6.64 -4.33 8.20
N TRP A 166 7.56 -3.92 9.05
CA TRP A 166 8.40 -2.74 8.85
C TRP A 166 9.22 -2.84 7.56
N GLU A 167 9.64 -4.06 7.16
CA GLU A 167 10.37 -4.32 5.91
C GLU A 167 9.55 -3.97 4.67
N MET A 168 8.22 -3.97 4.81
CA MET A 168 7.25 -3.66 3.76
C MET A 168 6.61 -2.28 3.97
N ALA A 169 7.14 -1.48 4.89
CA ALA A 169 6.57 -0.20 5.31
C ALA A 169 5.08 -0.30 5.70
N LEU A 170 4.67 -1.43 6.30
CA LEU A 170 3.31 -1.65 6.76
C LEU A 170 3.22 -1.42 8.28
N PRO A 171 2.56 -0.34 8.74
CA PRO A 171 2.38 -0.06 10.15
C PRO A 171 1.58 -1.14 10.87
N ALA A 172 1.80 -1.25 12.17
CA ALA A 172 1.01 -2.10 13.03
C ALA A 172 -0.47 -1.66 13.04
N GLY A 173 -1.39 -2.62 13.07
CA GLY A 173 -2.80 -2.31 13.26
C GLY A 173 -3.57 -1.95 11.99
N CYS A 174 -2.93 -1.96 10.81
CA CYS A 174 -3.63 -1.78 9.53
C CYS A 174 -4.78 -2.79 9.38
N THR A 175 -5.96 -2.32 8.97
CA THR A 175 -7.11 -3.18 8.66
C THR A 175 -7.11 -3.64 7.20
N ALA A 176 -8.07 -4.49 6.81
CA ALA A 176 -8.31 -4.87 5.42
C ALA A 176 -8.38 -3.66 4.46
N LEU A 177 -9.11 -2.61 4.85
CA LEU A 177 -9.25 -1.39 4.04
C LEU A 177 -7.93 -0.62 3.91
N HIS A 178 -7.11 -0.57 4.96
CA HIS A 178 -5.78 0.03 4.88
C HIS A 178 -4.91 -0.70 3.84
N LEU A 179 -4.92 -2.03 3.84
CA LEU A 179 -4.16 -2.82 2.86
C LEU A 179 -4.60 -2.52 1.42
N ALA A 180 -5.91 -2.44 1.19
CA ALA A 180 -6.44 -2.11 -0.13
C ALA A 180 -6.06 -0.67 -0.54
N ALA A 181 -6.12 0.30 0.38
CA ALA A 181 -5.71 1.68 0.13
C ALA A 181 -4.22 1.82 -0.20
N ILE A 182 -3.36 1.11 0.55
CA ILE A 182 -1.90 1.09 0.35
C ILE A 182 -1.52 0.57 -1.04
N LYS A 183 -2.27 -0.39 -1.60
CA LYS A 183 -2.07 -0.89 -2.98
C LYS A 183 -2.33 0.16 -4.07
N GLY A 184 -2.85 1.33 -3.72
CA GLY A 184 -3.10 2.43 -4.64
C GLY A 184 -4.10 2.05 -5.73
N SER A 185 -3.76 2.33 -6.99
CA SER A 185 -4.64 2.04 -8.14
C SER A 185 -5.02 0.56 -8.25
N ARG A 186 -4.12 -0.36 -7.89
CA ARG A 186 -4.35 -1.83 -7.94
C ARG A 186 -5.23 -2.35 -6.79
N GLY A 187 -5.58 -1.49 -5.83
CA GLY A 187 -6.40 -1.84 -4.69
C GLY A 187 -7.81 -1.25 -4.73
N VAL A 188 -8.14 -0.43 -5.73
CA VAL A 188 -9.41 0.31 -5.77
C VAL A 188 -10.61 -0.63 -5.79
N GLU A 189 -10.59 -1.64 -6.65
CA GLU A 189 -11.72 -2.60 -6.79
C GLU A 189 -11.90 -3.44 -5.53
N VAL A 190 -10.79 -3.84 -4.89
CA VAL A 190 -10.83 -4.56 -3.61
C VAL A 190 -11.35 -3.68 -2.48
N LEU A 191 -10.95 -2.41 -2.47
CA LEU A 191 -11.42 -1.43 -1.50
C LEU A 191 -12.93 -1.20 -1.64
N GLU A 192 -13.42 -1.01 -2.87
CA GLU A 192 -14.85 -0.89 -3.16
C GLU A 192 -15.62 -2.13 -2.67
N GLU A 193 -15.10 -3.33 -2.94
CA GLU A 193 -15.70 -4.58 -2.45
C GLU A 193 -15.71 -4.66 -0.92
N LEU A 194 -14.62 -4.28 -0.24
CA LEU A 194 -14.56 -4.29 1.22
C LEU A 194 -15.61 -3.36 1.84
N LEU A 195 -15.89 -2.22 1.21
CA LEU A 195 -16.94 -1.30 1.64
C LEU A 195 -18.34 -1.88 1.41
N ILE A 196 -18.58 -2.56 0.28
CA ILE A 196 -19.81 -3.34 0.04
C ILE A 196 -20.00 -4.41 1.14
N LEU A 197 -18.91 -5.05 1.54
CA LEU A 197 -18.86 -6.02 2.64
C LEU A 197 -18.89 -5.37 4.04
N ARG A 198 -19.19 -4.07 4.13
CA ARG A 198 -19.38 -3.30 5.37
C ARG A 198 -18.13 -3.20 6.25
N SER A 199 -16.95 -3.18 5.65
CA SER A 199 -15.73 -2.81 6.38
C SER A 199 -15.81 -1.36 6.83
N ASP A 200 -15.30 -1.05 8.04
CA ASP A 200 -15.35 0.30 8.61
C ASP A 200 -14.40 1.28 7.88
N PRO A 201 -14.92 2.28 7.14
CA PRO A 201 -14.10 3.25 6.42
C PRO A 201 -13.34 4.21 7.34
N ASN A 202 -13.77 4.34 8.61
CA ASN A 202 -13.17 5.21 9.61
C ASN A 202 -12.18 4.48 10.52
N ALA A 203 -11.90 3.20 10.22
CA ALA A 203 -10.93 2.44 10.99
C ALA A 203 -9.56 3.14 11.01
N CYS A 204 -8.90 3.06 12.16
CA CYS A 204 -7.56 3.59 12.36
C CYS A 204 -6.57 2.47 12.70
N GLU A 205 -5.36 2.58 12.15
CA GLU A 205 -4.23 1.76 12.56
C GLU A 205 -3.69 2.18 13.95
N GLN A 206 -2.66 1.49 14.45
CA GLN A 206 -2.21 1.62 15.83
C GLN A 206 -1.73 3.03 16.20
N ASN A 207 -1.19 3.80 15.24
CA ASN A 207 -0.75 5.18 15.44
C ASN A 207 -1.85 6.22 15.14
N GLY A 208 -3.07 5.77 14.86
CA GLY A 208 -4.22 6.64 14.61
C GLY A 208 -4.29 7.23 13.20
N GLY A 209 -3.57 6.67 12.23
CA GLY A 209 -3.78 6.93 10.81
C GLY A 209 -5.05 6.23 10.33
N SER A 210 -5.96 6.96 9.72
CA SER A 210 -7.18 6.40 9.11
C SER A 210 -6.90 5.79 7.74
N VAL A 211 -7.84 5.01 7.21
CA VAL A 211 -7.76 4.44 5.85
C VAL A 211 -7.47 5.52 4.79
N LEU A 212 -8.08 6.70 4.95
CA LEU A 212 -7.95 7.82 4.02
C LEU A 212 -6.49 8.30 3.91
N CYS A 213 -5.71 8.24 4.99
CA CYS A 213 -4.30 8.62 5.02
C CYS A 213 -3.42 7.80 4.05
N TYR A 214 -3.88 6.62 3.66
CA TYR A 214 -3.12 5.69 2.82
C TYR A 214 -3.58 5.68 1.37
N CYS A 215 -4.68 6.37 1.04
CA CYS A 215 -5.22 6.39 -0.32
C CYS A 215 -4.26 7.07 -1.29
N GLN A 216 -3.87 6.35 -2.34
CA GLN A 216 -3.04 6.88 -3.43
C GLN A 216 -3.86 7.12 -4.72
N HIS A 217 -5.18 6.98 -4.68
CA HIS A 217 -6.04 7.10 -5.85
C HIS A 217 -7.34 7.86 -5.55
N GLU A 218 -7.75 8.76 -6.46
CA GLU A 218 -8.94 9.61 -6.28
C GLU A 218 -10.25 8.80 -6.16
N ARG A 219 -10.37 7.70 -6.90
CA ARG A 219 -11.53 6.79 -6.78
C ARG A 219 -11.63 6.16 -5.39
N ALA A 220 -10.52 5.80 -4.76
CA ALA A 220 -10.53 5.26 -3.40
C ALA A 220 -11.03 6.32 -2.40
N VAL A 221 -10.55 7.56 -2.54
CA VAL A 221 -11.05 8.71 -1.75
C VAL A 221 -12.55 8.88 -1.95
N ALA A 222 -13.01 8.93 -3.20
CA ALA A 222 -14.42 9.10 -3.53
C ALA A 222 -15.29 7.96 -2.98
N GLY A 223 -14.84 6.71 -3.09
CA GLY A 223 -15.54 5.54 -2.57
C GLY A 223 -15.70 5.57 -1.05
N LEU A 224 -14.64 5.93 -0.33
CA LEU A 224 -14.68 6.08 1.13
C LEU A 224 -15.63 7.21 1.56
N SER A 225 -15.67 8.33 0.85
CA SER A 225 -16.55 9.45 1.17
C SER A 225 -18.02 9.16 0.87
N PHE A 226 -18.32 8.50 -0.26
CA PHE A 226 -19.69 8.21 -0.68
C PHE A 226 -20.36 7.16 0.22
N LEU A 227 -19.65 6.06 0.54
CA LEU A 227 -20.26 4.97 1.31
C LEU A 227 -20.39 5.30 2.79
N SER A 228 -19.57 6.22 3.30
CA SER A 228 -19.69 6.68 4.69
C SER A 228 -20.89 7.59 4.94
N SER A 229 -21.36 8.34 3.94
CA SER A 229 -22.57 9.17 4.07
C SER A 229 -23.87 8.35 3.96
N GLY A 230 -23.84 7.21 3.25
CA GLY A 230 -24.99 6.33 3.08
C GLY A 230 -25.29 5.39 4.27
N LEU A 231 -24.33 5.14 5.15
CA LEU A 231 -24.47 4.18 6.25
C LEU A 231 -25.15 4.74 7.51
N GLY A 232 -25.62 5.99 7.51
CA GLY A 232 -26.23 6.62 8.69
C GLY A 232 -25.27 6.82 9.87
N SER A 233 -24.00 6.46 9.69
CA SER A 233 -22.88 6.85 10.53
C SER A 233 -22.69 8.36 10.39
N THR A 234 -22.46 9.02 11.53
CA THR A 234 -21.90 10.39 11.59
C THR A 234 -20.85 10.55 10.49
N GLU A 235 -20.93 11.65 9.74
CA GLU A 235 -20.02 12.01 8.64
C GLU A 235 -18.62 11.45 8.87
N VAL A 236 -17.95 10.93 7.82
CA VAL A 236 -16.50 10.65 7.88
C VAL A 236 -15.90 11.81 8.63
N ASP A 237 -15.33 11.54 9.80
CA ASP A 237 -14.75 12.58 10.60
C ASP A 237 -13.44 13.00 9.93
N ALA A 238 -13.58 13.68 8.78
CA ALA A 238 -12.51 14.35 8.06
C ALA A 238 -12.01 15.56 8.88
N SER A 239 -12.66 15.89 10.00
CA SER A 239 -12.14 16.79 11.03
C SER A 239 -11.10 16.12 11.93
N SER A 240 -10.85 14.82 11.78
CA SER A 240 -9.58 14.21 12.20
C SER A 240 -8.46 14.77 11.32
N CYS A 241 -7.93 15.93 11.74
CA CYS A 241 -6.92 16.77 11.08
C CYS A 241 -5.58 16.08 10.74
N ARG A 242 -5.50 14.77 10.93
CA ARG A 242 -4.37 13.92 10.54
C ARG A 242 -4.39 13.52 9.08
N ALA A 243 -5.55 13.42 8.41
CA ALA A 243 -5.61 12.86 7.04
C ALA A 243 -4.88 13.71 5.99
N LEU A 244 -5.21 15.01 5.88
CA LEU A 244 -4.51 15.95 5.00
C LEU A 244 -3.02 16.06 5.36
N LEU A 245 -2.69 16.07 6.66
CA LEU A 245 -1.32 16.17 7.14
C LEU A 245 -0.50 14.92 6.78
N LEU A 246 -1.01 13.72 7.05
CA LEU A 246 -0.34 12.46 6.69
C LEU A 246 -0.20 12.36 5.17
N LEU A 247 -1.21 12.74 4.39
CA LEU A 247 -1.14 12.71 2.93
C LEU A 247 -0.10 13.69 2.37
N THR A 248 0.05 14.87 2.98
CA THR A 248 1.16 15.78 2.63
C THR A 248 2.53 15.23 3.04
N CYS A 249 2.61 14.43 4.11
CA CYS A 249 3.84 13.76 4.52
C CYS A 249 4.18 12.52 3.67
N ILE A 250 3.18 11.87 3.07
CA ILE A 250 3.31 10.56 2.38
C ILE A 250 3.43 10.74 0.85
N CYS A 251 3.65 11.96 0.35
CA CYS A 251 3.72 12.27 -1.08
C CYS A 251 2.44 11.86 -1.83
N ALA A 252 1.26 12.18 -1.28
CA ALA A 252 0.00 11.87 -1.94
C ALA A 252 -0.05 12.46 -3.36
N PRO A 253 -0.55 11.73 -4.37
CA PRO A 253 -0.68 12.25 -5.72
C PRO A 253 -1.53 13.52 -5.77
N PRO A 254 -1.21 14.49 -6.65
CA PRO A 254 -1.97 15.74 -6.76
C PRO A 254 -3.47 15.55 -6.91
N ALA A 255 -3.91 14.53 -7.66
CA ALA A 255 -5.33 14.20 -7.83
C ALA A 255 -6.03 13.82 -6.51
N VAL A 256 -5.35 13.07 -5.63
CA VAL A 256 -5.85 12.72 -4.29
C VAL A 256 -6.02 13.99 -3.45
N ALA A 257 -5.02 14.88 -3.45
CA ALA A 257 -5.07 16.13 -2.72
C ALA A 257 -6.19 17.04 -3.22
N THR A 258 -6.33 17.20 -4.55
CA THR A 258 -7.44 17.94 -5.17
C THR A 258 -8.78 17.37 -4.74
N ARG A 259 -8.96 16.05 -4.82
CA ARG A 259 -10.22 15.40 -4.49
C ARG A 259 -10.61 15.61 -3.02
N LEU A 260 -9.66 15.59 -2.11
CA LEU A 260 -9.91 15.86 -0.68
C LEU A 260 -10.33 17.31 -0.42
N LEU A 261 -9.74 18.25 -1.15
CA LEU A 261 -10.12 19.66 -1.06
C LEU A 261 -11.52 19.90 -1.61
N GLU A 262 -11.91 19.23 -2.71
CA GLU A 262 -13.28 19.26 -3.24
C GLU A 262 -14.30 18.73 -2.23
N LEU A 263 -13.95 17.67 -1.51
CA LEU A 263 -14.77 17.08 -0.45
C LEU A 263 -14.75 17.91 0.85
N ARG A 264 -14.17 19.11 0.81
CA ARG A 264 -14.07 20.05 1.94
C ARG A 264 -13.42 19.44 3.18
N ALA A 265 -12.46 18.54 3.01
CA ALA A 265 -11.68 18.03 4.13
C ALA A 265 -11.06 19.22 4.90
N GLN A 266 -11.39 19.34 6.19
CA GLN A 266 -11.04 20.52 6.97
C GLN A 266 -9.53 20.55 7.26
N ALA A 267 -8.81 21.49 6.63
CA ALA A 267 -7.38 21.68 6.87
C ALA A 267 -7.06 22.51 8.14
N GLN A 268 -8.06 23.01 8.85
CA GLN A 268 -7.91 24.24 9.66
C GLN A 268 -7.82 24.07 11.18
N HIS A 269 -8.00 22.87 11.75
CA HIS A 269 -7.90 22.68 13.21
C HIS A 269 -6.59 22.00 13.63
N PHE A 270 -5.58 22.80 13.99
CA PHE A 270 -4.32 22.25 14.48
C PHE A 270 -3.82 22.98 15.73
N SER A 271 -3.75 22.25 16.85
CA SER A 271 -3.13 22.70 18.10
C SER A 271 -1.88 21.90 18.49
N ALA A 272 -1.44 20.91 17.70
CA ALA A 272 -0.35 19.98 18.08
C ALA A 272 0.97 20.21 17.31
N GLY A 273 1.58 21.40 17.45
CA GLY A 273 3.01 21.67 17.17
C GLY A 273 3.71 21.00 15.97
N VAL A 274 3.62 21.60 14.77
CA VAL A 274 4.56 21.36 13.64
C VAL A 274 4.69 22.66 12.84
N HIS A 275 5.72 23.47 13.13
CA HIS A 275 6.02 24.71 12.41
C HIS A 275 6.44 24.50 10.92
N LYS A 276 6.68 23.27 10.47
CA LYS A 276 7.16 22.97 9.11
C LYS A 276 6.08 22.66 8.06
N CYS A 277 4.85 22.30 8.46
CA CYS A 277 3.78 21.94 7.50
C CYS A 277 2.96 23.14 6.97
N ARG A 278 2.98 24.28 7.66
CA ARG A 278 2.24 25.50 7.25
C ARG A 278 2.70 26.04 5.89
N LEU A 279 4.00 25.97 5.57
CA LEU A 279 4.56 26.42 4.30
C LEU A 279 4.16 25.53 3.12
N PHE A 280 4.03 24.23 3.32
CA PHE A 280 3.64 23.29 2.26
C PHE A 280 2.15 23.43 1.92
N LEU A 281 1.30 23.57 2.95
CA LEU A 281 -0.14 23.79 2.76
C LEU A 281 -0.43 25.16 2.13
N SER A 282 0.31 26.22 2.46
CA SER A 282 0.14 27.53 1.82
C SER A 282 0.59 27.52 0.35
N MET A 283 1.68 26.84 0.02
CA MET A 283 2.13 26.68 -1.37
C MET A 283 1.19 25.81 -2.22
N LEU A 284 0.69 24.70 -1.67
CA LEU A 284 -0.28 23.83 -2.35
C LEU A 284 -1.61 24.57 -2.59
N TRP A 285 -2.07 25.35 -1.61
CA TRP A 285 -3.30 26.13 -1.73
C TRP A 285 -3.21 27.24 -2.79
N VAL A 286 -2.06 27.92 -2.89
CA VAL A 286 -1.79 28.92 -3.95
C VAL A 286 -1.74 28.26 -5.33
N SER A 287 -1.06 27.11 -5.45
CA SER A 287 -0.91 26.41 -6.74
C SER A 287 -2.24 25.84 -7.25
N ILE A 288 -3.13 25.40 -6.35
CA ILE A 288 -4.48 24.92 -6.70
C ILE A 288 -5.40 26.08 -7.07
N ARG A 289 -5.35 27.22 -6.36
CA ARG A 289 -6.12 28.42 -6.73
C ARG A 289 -5.79 28.90 -8.15
N LEU A 290 -4.52 28.88 -8.51
CA LEU A 290 -4.04 29.30 -9.84
C LEU A 290 -4.46 28.35 -10.98
N LYS A 291 -4.85 27.11 -10.68
CA LYS A 291 -5.34 26.14 -11.69
C LYS A 291 -6.86 26.13 -11.83
N LEU A 292 -7.58 26.68 -10.85
CA LEU A 292 -9.05 26.74 -10.84
C LEU A 292 -9.60 28.12 -11.22
N SER A 293 -8.73 29.11 -11.42
CA SER A 293 -9.02 30.45 -11.97
C SER A 293 -8.60 30.54 -13.43
#